data_AF-A0A7R7XIK0-F1
#
_entry.id   AF-A0A7R7XIK0-F1
#
_cell.length_a   1.000
_cell.length_b   1.000
_cell.length_c   1.000
_cell.angle_alpha   90.00
_cell.angle_beta   90.00
_cell.angle_gamma   90.00
#
_symmetry.space_group_name_H-M   'P 1'
#
loop_
_entity.id
_entity.type
_entity.pdbx_description
1 polymer ?
#
loop_
_entity_poly.entity_id
_entity_poly.type
_entity_poly.pdbx_seq_one_letter_code
_entity_poly.pdbx_strand_id
1 'polypeptide(L)'
;MSTLDNLPEELLALVLQNCDTFSQLRSLVLTSKRLHNTWICNQRAILWNVSQRAMVSFSDALIAVRATRIATDYFLNGQLPPDPFPVSELSGDTAKPCINEVKHALEFAHLAQYLEDKTRSPLGKRKEFLPDKWYFDSLAWTPRTWQVWRENYHRAVYRYLAAGAVLCRAYYAPLVSEKRPAGFLSSLLSILEGIAVQSDREYPEWFTEDEQRYLSTIPLYDSQAYANWESAFKPLEELFVGESKKQSQDLGPVTPPQPTEDLSQCLHCIFGSKAKNLQSLDTAHANTLFQQTLHFLNLIDDDIRLLISLPGDTPMEPVDDAIKPPSTTAFLFGSFTPMNITIRQGQCQCKCITTSAFATPLLAPLSSKSVSTATTSQYLSFSNMHNYLKKVHDASSLPNCYGDPIRKTPPPIGFFTEYMMRKYFGLRFACTMFDSTREIRCAWYAFHQFGGVFTGFGPGAGPGPGPGPGPRLEDDEDEDVMYVGQDLLVSVDEPTPMPCYDEHAWYY
;
A
#
# COMPACT_ATOMS: atom_id res chain seq x y z
N MET A 1 -7.45 -48.53 -21.42
CA MET A 1 -7.64 -47.32 -20.57
C MET A 1 -7.92 -47.79 -19.15
N SER A 2 -6.95 -47.67 -18.25
CA SER A 2 -7.16 -47.90 -16.81
C SER A 2 -8.13 -46.83 -16.30
N THR A 3 -9.28 -47.25 -15.78
CA THR A 3 -10.26 -46.34 -15.19
C THR A 3 -9.63 -45.59 -14.01
N LEU A 4 -10.00 -44.32 -13.82
CA LEU A 4 -9.59 -43.48 -12.67
C LEU A 4 -9.82 -44.20 -11.33
N ASP A 5 -10.76 -45.14 -11.31
CA ASP A 5 -11.08 -46.02 -10.19
C ASP A 5 -9.97 -46.99 -9.77
N ASN A 6 -8.85 -47.10 -10.50
CA ASN A 6 -7.72 -47.96 -10.15
C ASN A 6 -6.43 -47.19 -9.81
N LEU A 7 -6.40 -45.86 -9.91
CA LEU A 7 -5.21 -45.06 -9.60
C LEU A 7 -4.98 -44.95 -8.08
N PRO A 8 -3.74 -44.89 -7.58
CA PRO A 8 -3.45 -44.54 -6.19
C PRO A 8 -4.02 -43.16 -5.80
N GLU A 9 -4.34 -42.97 -4.51
CA GLU A 9 -4.93 -41.73 -4.00
C GLU A 9 -4.01 -40.52 -4.23
N GLU A 10 -2.70 -40.73 -4.15
CA GLU A 10 -1.67 -39.72 -4.38
C GLU A 10 -1.71 -39.20 -5.81
N LEU A 11 -1.90 -40.08 -6.80
CA LEU A 11 -2.02 -39.68 -8.21
C LEU A 11 -3.33 -38.91 -8.44
N LEU A 12 -4.43 -39.33 -7.81
CA LEU A 12 -5.69 -38.59 -7.88
C LEU A 12 -5.57 -37.20 -7.25
N ALA A 13 -4.88 -37.08 -6.11
CA ALA A 13 -4.60 -35.79 -5.47
C ALA A 13 -3.72 -34.89 -6.36
N LEU A 14 -2.70 -35.45 -7.03
CA LEU A 14 -1.88 -34.71 -7.99
C LEU A 14 -2.69 -34.23 -9.20
N VAL A 15 -3.59 -35.05 -9.74
CA VAL A 15 -4.50 -34.63 -10.83
C VAL A 15 -5.36 -33.44 -10.38
N LEU A 16 -5.92 -33.51 -9.16
CA LEU A 16 -6.71 -32.42 -8.59
C LEU A 16 -5.87 -31.14 -8.34
N GLN A 17 -4.62 -31.29 -7.88
CA GLN A 17 -3.68 -30.17 -7.67
C GLN A 17 -3.26 -29.48 -8.97
N ASN A 18 -3.37 -30.17 -10.11
CA ASN A 18 -3.00 -29.64 -11.41
C ASN A 18 -4.14 -28.95 -12.17
N CYS A 19 -5.30 -28.75 -11.53
CA CYS A 19 -6.33 -27.88 -12.07
C CYS A 19 -5.88 -26.41 -12.06
N ASP A 20 -6.17 -25.69 -13.13
CA ASP A 20 -5.79 -24.28 -13.27
C ASP A 20 -6.86 -23.35 -12.68
N THR A 21 -8.10 -23.84 -12.54
CA THR A 21 -9.23 -23.05 -12.01
C THR A 21 -10.06 -23.82 -11.00
N PHE A 22 -10.75 -23.10 -10.11
CA PHE A 22 -11.71 -23.68 -9.19
C PHE A 22 -12.90 -24.36 -9.89
N SER A 23 -13.27 -23.89 -11.10
CA SER A 23 -14.34 -24.50 -11.89
C SER A 23 -13.95 -25.88 -12.42
N GLN A 24 -12.72 -26.02 -12.93
CA GLN A 24 -12.16 -27.31 -13.34
C GLN A 24 -12.08 -28.27 -12.15
N LEU A 25 -11.53 -27.80 -11.02
CA LEU A 25 -11.43 -28.59 -9.80
C LEU A 25 -12.82 -29.09 -9.36
N ARG A 26 -13.80 -28.19 -9.28
CA ARG A 26 -15.18 -28.54 -8.92
C ARG A 26 -15.76 -29.57 -9.87
N SER A 27 -15.60 -29.37 -11.18
CA SER A 27 -16.12 -30.28 -12.20
C SER A 27 -15.52 -31.68 -12.05
N LEU A 28 -14.20 -31.75 -11.86
CA LEU A 28 -13.47 -33.01 -11.69
C LEU A 28 -13.89 -33.74 -10.40
N VAL A 29 -13.96 -33.03 -9.28
CA VAL A 29 -14.41 -33.57 -7.99
C VAL A 29 -15.82 -34.17 -8.08
N LEU A 30 -16.71 -33.57 -8.88
CA LEU A 30 -18.10 -34.02 -9.04
C LEU A 30 -18.26 -35.22 -10.00
N THR A 31 -17.22 -35.64 -10.71
CA THR A 31 -17.32 -36.76 -11.66
C THR A 31 -17.38 -38.14 -11.00
N SER A 32 -16.80 -38.31 -9.80
CA SER A 32 -16.83 -39.60 -9.09
C SER A 32 -16.73 -39.45 -7.57
N LYS A 33 -17.32 -40.41 -6.84
CA LYS A 33 -17.20 -40.49 -5.37
C LYS A 33 -15.74 -40.63 -4.92
N ARG A 34 -14.90 -41.30 -5.70
CA ARG A 34 -13.49 -41.52 -5.37
C ARG A 34 -12.69 -40.21 -5.42
N LEU A 35 -12.89 -39.40 -6.46
CA LEU A 35 -12.28 -38.07 -6.56
C LEU A 35 -12.80 -37.14 -5.47
N HIS A 36 -14.10 -37.21 -5.16
CA HIS A 36 -14.66 -36.46 -4.04
C HIS A 36 -14.02 -36.82 -2.69
N ASN A 37 -13.86 -38.11 -2.38
CA ASN A 37 -13.21 -38.53 -1.15
C ASN A 37 -11.74 -38.09 -1.11
N THR A 38 -11.01 -38.26 -2.21
CA THR A 38 -9.61 -37.81 -2.34
C THR A 38 -9.49 -36.31 -2.08
N TRP A 39 -10.42 -35.52 -2.64
CA TRP A 39 -10.51 -34.08 -2.40
C TRP A 39 -10.71 -33.74 -0.92
N ILE A 40 -11.64 -34.40 -0.23
CA ILE A 40 -11.90 -34.14 1.18
C ILE A 40 -10.66 -34.45 2.04
N CYS A 41 -9.98 -35.57 1.78
CA CYS A 41 -8.77 -35.97 2.51
C CYS A 41 -7.58 -35.02 2.26
N ASN A 42 -7.47 -34.45 1.07
CA ASN A 42 -6.31 -33.66 0.63
C ASN A 42 -6.64 -32.17 0.38
N GLN A 43 -7.75 -31.69 0.92
CA GLN A 43 -8.36 -30.40 0.56
C GLN A 43 -7.38 -29.24 0.64
N ARG A 44 -6.63 -29.12 1.73
CA ARG A 44 -5.75 -27.95 1.95
C ARG A 44 -4.58 -27.91 0.96
N ALA A 45 -3.99 -29.05 0.63
CA ALA A 45 -2.90 -29.14 -0.34
C ALA A 45 -3.39 -28.88 -1.76
N ILE A 46 -4.58 -29.39 -2.11
CA ILE A 46 -5.22 -29.13 -3.41
C ILE A 46 -5.57 -27.64 -3.53
N LEU A 47 -6.21 -27.06 -2.51
CA LEU A 47 -6.54 -25.63 -2.49
C LEU A 47 -5.30 -24.75 -2.63
N TRP A 48 -4.21 -25.06 -1.92
CA TRP A 48 -2.96 -24.30 -2.05
C TRP A 48 -2.49 -24.21 -3.50
N ASN A 49 -2.33 -25.36 -4.16
CA ASN A 49 -1.80 -25.43 -5.52
C ASN A 49 -2.75 -24.79 -6.54
N VAL A 50 -4.05 -25.09 -6.46
CA VAL A 50 -5.04 -24.55 -7.41
C VAL A 50 -5.19 -23.04 -7.21
N SER A 51 -5.17 -22.53 -5.97
CA SER A 51 -5.32 -21.09 -5.72
C SER A 51 -4.11 -20.29 -6.21
N GLN A 52 -2.89 -20.83 -6.10
CA GLN A 52 -1.70 -20.18 -6.66
C GLN A 52 -1.76 -20.01 -8.19
N ARG A 53 -2.45 -20.90 -8.92
CA ARG A 53 -2.65 -20.79 -10.37
C ARG A 53 -3.87 -19.95 -10.73
N ALA A 54 -4.95 -20.10 -9.97
CA ALA A 54 -6.23 -19.48 -10.25
C ALA A 54 -6.27 -17.99 -9.86
N MET A 55 -5.36 -17.53 -8.98
CA MET A 55 -5.38 -16.19 -8.44
C MET A 55 -3.99 -15.54 -8.48
N VAL A 56 -3.98 -14.29 -8.96
CA VAL A 56 -2.78 -13.45 -9.00
C VAL A 56 -2.29 -13.19 -7.57
N SER A 57 -1.00 -13.45 -7.31
CA SER A 57 -0.33 -13.20 -6.02
C SER A 57 -1.08 -13.78 -4.80
N PHE A 58 -1.62 -15.00 -4.93
CA PHE A 58 -2.40 -15.67 -3.87
C PHE A 58 -1.71 -15.76 -2.51
N SER A 59 -0.37 -15.95 -2.46
CA SER A 59 0.38 -16.03 -1.19
C SER A 59 0.20 -14.75 -0.37
N ASP A 60 0.40 -13.58 -0.99
CA ASP A 60 0.22 -12.28 -0.34
C ASP A 60 -1.25 -12.04 0.03
N ALA A 61 -2.21 -12.47 -0.80
CA ALA A 61 -3.64 -12.39 -0.47
C ALA A 61 -3.99 -13.22 0.78
N LEU A 62 -3.47 -14.45 0.89
CA LEU A 62 -3.69 -15.32 2.04
C LEU A 62 -3.08 -14.72 3.32
N ILE A 63 -1.89 -14.13 3.22
CA ILE A 63 -1.24 -13.43 4.33
C ILE A 63 -2.13 -12.28 4.80
N ALA A 64 -2.64 -11.46 3.87
CA ALA A 64 -3.52 -10.34 4.19
C ALA A 64 -4.83 -10.81 4.85
N VAL A 65 -5.44 -11.90 4.37
CA VAL A 65 -6.65 -12.51 4.96
C VAL A 65 -6.39 -12.95 6.39
N ARG A 66 -5.27 -13.64 6.64
CA ARG A 66 -4.93 -14.14 7.99
C ARG A 66 -4.59 -13.01 8.95
N ALA A 67 -3.82 -12.02 8.50
CA ALA A 67 -3.51 -10.84 9.31
C ALA A 67 -4.78 -10.09 9.67
N THR A 68 -5.67 -9.88 8.70
CA THR A 68 -6.97 -9.24 8.89
C THR A 68 -7.83 -10.01 9.89
N ARG A 69 -7.92 -11.33 9.78
CA ARG A 69 -8.68 -12.17 10.74
C ARG A 69 -8.15 -12.00 12.16
N ILE A 70 -6.85 -12.13 12.36
CA ILE A 70 -6.21 -11.96 13.69
C ILE A 70 -6.54 -10.56 14.24
N ALA A 71 -6.29 -9.50 13.47
CA ALA A 71 -6.56 -8.15 13.95
C ALA A 71 -8.04 -7.91 14.25
N THR A 72 -8.94 -8.43 13.41
CA THR A 72 -10.40 -8.30 13.59
C THR A 72 -10.87 -9.01 14.85
N ASP A 73 -10.43 -10.25 15.08
CA ASP A 73 -10.81 -11.04 16.25
C ASP A 73 -10.43 -10.33 17.56
N TYR A 74 -9.24 -9.72 17.62
CA TYR A 74 -8.81 -8.95 18.79
C TYR A 74 -9.64 -7.67 18.98
N PHE A 75 -9.88 -6.90 17.91
CA PHE A 75 -10.67 -5.67 17.98
C PHE A 75 -12.11 -5.94 18.41
N LEU A 76 -12.75 -7.00 17.88
CA LEU A 76 -14.10 -7.39 18.29
C LEU A 76 -14.18 -7.84 19.76
N ASN A 77 -13.07 -8.34 20.32
CA ASN A 77 -12.94 -8.67 21.73
C ASN A 77 -12.51 -7.48 22.60
N GLY A 78 -12.40 -6.27 22.03
CA GLY A 78 -12.01 -5.06 22.76
C GLY A 78 -10.53 -5.02 23.17
N GLN A 79 -9.67 -5.76 22.47
CA GLN A 79 -8.24 -5.88 22.75
C GLN A 79 -7.39 -5.45 21.55
N LEU A 80 -6.17 -4.99 21.81
CA LEU A 80 -5.18 -4.80 20.75
C LEU A 80 -4.62 -6.15 20.30
N PRO A 81 -4.24 -6.30 19.02
CA PRO A 81 -3.57 -7.50 18.53
C PRO A 81 -2.27 -7.84 19.29
N PRO A 82 -1.74 -9.06 19.14
CA PRO A 82 -0.52 -9.50 19.82
C PRO A 82 0.70 -8.62 19.55
N ASP A 83 1.65 -8.67 20.48
CA ASP A 83 2.93 -7.95 20.43
C ASP A 83 4.08 -8.91 20.81
N PRO A 84 4.94 -9.32 19.86
CA PRO A 84 4.90 -8.99 18.44
C PRO A 84 3.73 -9.66 17.69
N PHE A 85 3.37 -9.12 16.51
CA PHE A 85 2.36 -9.73 15.63
C PHE A 85 2.87 -11.06 15.06
N PRO A 86 2.07 -12.15 15.01
CA PRO A 86 2.54 -13.50 14.66
C PRO A 86 2.67 -13.70 13.14
N VAL A 87 3.64 -13.03 12.51
CA VAL A 87 3.81 -13.04 11.05
C VAL A 87 4.27 -14.38 10.46
N SER A 88 4.97 -15.21 11.25
CA SER A 88 5.47 -16.54 10.83
C SER A 88 4.36 -17.53 10.50
N GLU A 89 3.16 -17.34 11.06
CA GLU A 89 2.00 -18.21 10.89
C GLU A 89 1.10 -17.80 9.71
N LEU A 90 1.35 -16.63 9.11
CA LEU A 90 0.49 -16.09 8.06
C LEU A 90 0.69 -16.82 6.72
N SER A 91 1.90 -17.31 6.45
CA SER A 91 2.23 -17.90 5.14
C SER A 91 1.50 -19.23 4.89
N GLY A 92 1.10 -19.44 3.64
CA GLY A 92 0.56 -20.72 3.18
C GLY A 92 1.60 -21.84 3.13
N ASP A 93 2.88 -21.52 3.24
CA ASP A 93 3.96 -22.51 3.38
C ASP A 93 3.93 -23.16 4.77
N THR A 94 3.72 -22.35 5.82
CA THR A 94 3.59 -22.80 7.20
C THR A 94 2.29 -23.57 7.42
N ALA A 95 1.18 -23.02 6.93
CA ALA A 95 -0.14 -23.61 7.08
C ALA A 95 -0.94 -23.50 5.78
N LYS A 96 -1.27 -24.64 5.16
CA LYS A 96 -2.06 -24.67 3.92
C LYS A 96 -3.49 -24.15 4.16
N PRO A 97 -4.08 -23.41 3.19
CA PRO A 97 -5.32 -22.69 3.40
C PRO A 97 -6.53 -23.60 3.54
N CYS A 98 -7.52 -23.17 4.31
CA CYS A 98 -8.85 -23.78 4.33
C CYS A 98 -9.79 -23.12 3.31
N ILE A 99 -10.96 -23.73 3.06
CA ILE A 99 -11.92 -23.21 2.08
C ILE A 99 -12.42 -21.79 2.40
N ASN A 100 -12.56 -21.45 3.69
CA ASN A 100 -12.99 -20.10 4.10
C ASN A 100 -11.90 -19.06 3.84
N GLU A 101 -10.63 -19.42 4.04
CA GLU A 101 -9.50 -18.54 3.72
C GLU A 101 -9.41 -18.29 2.21
N VAL A 102 -9.64 -19.32 1.38
CA VAL A 102 -9.69 -19.16 -0.08
C VAL A 102 -10.85 -18.27 -0.52
N LYS A 103 -12.03 -18.37 0.13
CA LYS A 103 -13.17 -17.48 -0.15
C LYS A 103 -12.83 -16.02 0.13
N HIS A 104 -12.27 -15.72 1.30
CA HIS A 104 -11.86 -14.34 1.62
C HIS A 104 -10.72 -13.86 0.71
N ALA A 105 -9.80 -14.74 0.32
CA ALA A 105 -8.74 -14.37 -0.63
C ALA A 105 -9.34 -14.02 -2.00
N LEU A 106 -10.36 -14.74 -2.45
CA LEU A 106 -11.10 -14.41 -3.68
C LEU A 106 -11.77 -13.03 -3.56
N GLU A 107 -12.38 -12.72 -2.41
CA GLU A 107 -12.94 -11.39 -2.16
C GLU A 107 -11.87 -10.28 -2.22
N PHE A 108 -10.68 -10.53 -1.66
CA PHE A 108 -9.55 -9.60 -1.79
C PHE A 108 -9.08 -9.46 -3.23
N ALA A 109 -9.08 -10.55 -4.01
CA ALA A 109 -8.76 -10.49 -5.43
C ALA A 109 -9.80 -9.68 -6.23
N HIS A 110 -11.08 -9.77 -5.89
CA HIS A 110 -12.12 -8.91 -6.46
C HIS A 110 -11.91 -7.43 -6.12
N LEU A 111 -11.51 -7.13 -4.88
CA LEU A 111 -11.15 -5.76 -4.47
C LEU A 111 -9.91 -5.26 -5.23
N ALA A 112 -8.86 -6.06 -5.32
CA ALA A 112 -7.64 -5.70 -6.07
C ALA A 112 -7.94 -5.46 -7.55
N GLN A 113 -8.81 -6.28 -8.17
CA GLN A 113 -9.26 -6.08 -9.54
C GLN A 113 -10.08 -4.78 -9.69
N TYR A 114 -10.99 -4.49 -8.76
CA TYR A 114 -11.72 -3.21 -8.76
C TYR A 114 -10.77 -2.01 -8.69
N LEU A 115 -9.77 -2.07 -7.80
CA LEU A 115 -8.76 -1.02 -7.67
C LEU A 115 -7.90 -0.90 -8.93
N GLU A 116 -7.46 -2.02 -9.52
CA GLU A 116 -6.76 -2.05 -10.81
C GLU A 116 -7.58 -1.32 -11.89
N ASP A 117 -8.86 -1.66 -12.04
CA ASP A 117 -9.74 -1.06 -13.04
C ASP A 117 -9.95 0.44 -12.80
N LYS A 118 -10.04 0.87 -11.53
CA LYS A 118 -10.18 2.28 -11.16
C LYS A 118 -8.90 3.08 -11.41
N THR A 119 -7.74 2.55 -11.03
CA THR A 119 -6.44 3.15 -11.31
C THR A 119 -6.21 3.31 -12.81
N ARG A 120 -6.72 2.38 -13.62
CA ARG A 120 -6.62 2.43 -15.09
C ARG A 120 -7.64 3.36 -15.75
N SER A 121 -8.81 3.57 -15.13
CA SER A 121 -9.92 4.26 -15.77
C SER A 121 -9.62 5.74 -16.05
N PRO A 122 -9.78 6.24 -17.30
CA PRO A 122 -9.58 7.64 -17.64
C PRO A 122 -10.56 8.59 -16.95
N LEU A 123 -11.74 8.10 -16.54
CA LEU A 123 -12.80 8.87 -15.87
C LEU A 123 -12.58 9.01 -14.35
N GLY A 124 -11.77 8.14 -13.75
CA GLY A 124 -11.34 8.23 -12.34
C GLY A 124 -10.10 9.12 -12.15
N LYS A 125 -9.47 9.54 -13.25
CA LYS A 125 -8.31 10.41 -13.21
C LYS A 125 -8.76 11.78 -12.75
N ARG A 126 -8.26 12.25 -11.61
CA ARG A 126 -8.05 13.69 -11.46
C ARG A 126 -7.15 14.06 -12.63
N LYS A 127 -7.70 14.78 -13.63
CA LYS A 127 -7.02 15.18 -14.88
C LYS A 127 -5.69 15.92 -14.65
N GLU A 128 -5.38 16.24 -13.41
CA GLU A 128 -4.24 17.03 -12.99
C GLU A 128 -3.04 16.20 -12.54
N PHE A 129 -3.12 14.87 -12.35
CA PHE A 129 -2.07 14.14 -11.61
C PHE A 129 -1.38 13.02 -12.38
N LEU A 130 -2.02 12.32 -13.32
CA LEU A 130 -1.31 11.34 -14.18
C LEU A 130 -0.91 12.02 -15.50
N PRO A 131 0.36 11.92 -15.93
CA PRO A 131 0.79 12.51 -17.19
C PRO A 131 0.05 11.82 -18.33
N ASP A 132 -0.38 12.60 -19.32
CA ASP A 132 -1.02 12.09 -20.54
C ASP A 132 -0.22 10.94 -21.17
N LYS A 133 1.12 10.95 -21.03
CA LYS A 133 2.03 9.91 -21.48
C LYS A 133 1.75 8.51 -20.91
N TRP A 134 1.30 8.36 -19.65
CA TRP A 134 1.04 7.03 -19.08
C TRP A 134 -0.09 6.29 -19.78
N TYR A 135 -1.10 7.03 -20.25
CA TYR A 135 -2.16 6.50 -21.08
C TYR A 135 -1.63 6.02 -22.44
N PHE A 136 -0.72 6.78 -23.07
CA PHE A 136 -0.12 6.42 -24.36
C PHE A 136 0.93 5.30 -24.26
N ASP A 137 1.70 5.22 -23.17
CA ASP A 137 2.73 4.21 -22.96
C ASP A 137 2.13 2.85 -22.57
N SER A 138 1.02 2.83 -21.82
CA SER A 138 0.31 1.58 -21.49
C SER A 138 -0.27 0.87 -22.72
N LEU A 139 -0.55 1.60 -23.81
CA LEU A 139 -0.97 1.04 -25.09
C LEU A 139 0.20 0.37 -25.85
N ALA A 140 1.45 0.69 -25.50
CA ALA A 140 2.66 0.13 -26.09
C ALA A 140 3.24 -1.06 -25.30
N TRP A 141 2.68 -1.38 -24.12
CA TRP A 141 3.20 -2.48 -23.29
C TRP A 141 2.93 -3.84 -23.91
N THR A 142 3.95 -4.72 -23.83
CA THR A 142 3.77 -6.12 -24.21
C THR A 142 2.82 -6.83 -23.23
N PRO A 143 2.12 -7.89 -23.65
CA PRO A 143 1.28 -8.69 -22.75
C PRO A 143 2.04 -9.19 -21.50
N ARG A 144 3.34 -9.48 -21.64
CA ARG A 144 4.20 -9.90 -20.53
C ARG A 144 4.46 -8.76 -19.54
N THR A 145 4.77 -7.57 -20.03
CA THR A 145 4.93 -6.37 -19.19
C THR A 145 3.66 -6.09 -18.41
N TRP A 146 2.51 -6.21 -19.07
CA TRP A 146 1.21 -6.04 -18.43
C TRP A 146 0.96 -7.06 -17.31
N GLN A 147 1.32 -8.33 -17.53
CA GLN A 147 1.17 -9.38 -16.51
C GLN A 147 2.06 -9.12 -15.29
N VAL A 148 3.33 -8.75 -15.49
CA VAL A 148 4.26 -8.45 -14.39
C VAL A 148 3.76 -7.25 -13.58
N TRP A 149 3.31 -6.19 -14.26
CA TRP A 149 2.72 -5.04 -13.58
C TRP A 149 1.51 -5.44 -12.75
N ARG A 150 0.58 -6.20 -13.33
CA ARG A 150 -0.63 -6.66 -12.63
C ARG A 150 -0.28 -7.48 -11.39
N GLU A 151 0.65 -8.42 -11.51
CA GLU A 151 1.11 -9.23 -10.38
C GLU A 151 1.68 -8.38 -9.24
N ASN A 152 2.52 -7.41 -9.57
CA ASN A 152 3.13 -6.49 -8.59
C ASN A 152 2.10 -5.54 -7.97
N TYR A 153 1.15 -5.03 -8.77
CA TYR A 153 0.08 -4.17 -8.28
C TYR A 153 -0.82 -4.92 -7.29
N HIS A 154 -1.30 -6.11 -7.66
CA HIS A 154 -2.12 -6.95 -6.76
C HIS A 154 -1.37 -7.30 -5.48
N ARG A 155 -0.09 -7.67 -5.60
CA ARG A 155 0.78 -7.91 -4.44
C ARG A 155 0.87 -6.70 -3.52
N ALA A 156 1.10 -5.52 -4.07
CA ALA A 156 1.18 -4.29 -3.30
C ALA A 156 -0.16 -4.01 -2.60
N VAL A 157 -1.30 -4.23 -3.26
CA VAL A 157 -2.63 -4.09 -2.65
C VAL A 157 -2.78 -5.05 -1.47
N TYR A 158 -2.46 -6.33 -1.63
CA TYR A 158 -2.56 -7.28 -0.52
C TYR A 158 -1.62 -6.92 0.64
N ARG A 159 -0.40 -6.47 0.35
CA ARG A 159 0.54 -5.99 1.37
C ARG A 159 0.07 -4.71 2.05
N TYR A 160 -0.67 -3.86 1.36
CA TYR A 160 -1.33 -2.70 1.95
C TYR A 160 -2.42 -3.11 2.93
N LEU A 161 -3.26 -4.09 2.58
CA LEU A 161 -4.24 -4.64 3.50
C LEU A 161 -3.57 -5.33 4.70
N ALA A 162 -2.50 -6.10 4.46
CA ALA A 162 -1.72 -6.75 5.51
C ALA A 162 -1.04 -5.73 6.43
N ALA A 163 -0.44 -4.67 5.90
CA ALA A 163 0.20 -3.60 6.67
C ALA A 163 -0.81 -2.88 7.57
N GLY A 164 -2.03 -2.64 7.08
CA GLY A 164 -3.12 -2.10 7.88
C GLY A 164 -3.45 -2.98 9.09
N ALA A 165 -3.48 -4.31 8.91
CA ALA A 165 -3.78 -5.24 9.99
C ALA A 165 -2.58 -5.46 10.95
N VAL A 166 -1.37 -5.59 10.41
CA VAL A 166 -0.15 -5.86 11.19
C VAL A 166 0.24 -4.65 12.06
N LEU A 167 0.13 -3.44 11.52
CA LEU A 167 0.57 -2.23 12.23
C LEU A 167 -0.54 -1.54 13.03
N CYS A 168 -1.80 -2.01 12.99
CA CYS A 168 -2.89 -1.34 13.71
C CYS A 168 -2.60 -1.20 15.21
N ARG A 169 -1.97 -2.19 15.85
CA ARG A 169 -1.54 -2.08 17.25
C ARG A 169 -0.63 -0.88 17.47
N ALA A 170 0.38 -0.72 16.62
CA ALA A 170 1.40 0.30 16.77
C ALA A 170 0.79 1.72 16.73
N TYR A 171 -0.24 1.92 15.89
CA TYR A 171 -0.95 3.19 15.78
C TYR A 171 -2.06 3.40 16.82
N TYR A 172 -2.68 2.32 17.33
CA TYR A 172 -3.72 2.42 18.37
C TYR A 172 -3.19 2.40 19.80
N ALA A 173 -2.01 1.83 20.06
CA ALA A 173 -1.42 1.76 21.40
C ALA A 173 -1.30 3.13 22.08
N PRO A 174 -0.91 4.21 21.38
CA PRO A 174 -1.02 5.56 21.91
C PRO A 174 -2.43 5.97 22.34
N LEU A 175 -3.43 5.67 21.51
CA LEU A 175 -4.79 6.09 21.76
C LEU A 175 -5.36 5.45 23.03
N VAL A 176 -4.93 4.23 23.37
CA VAL A 176 -5.40 3.46 24.55
C VAL A 176 -4.46 3.50 25.75
N SER A 177 -3.38 4.28 25.68
CA SER A 177 -2.37 4.33 26.73
C SER A 177 -2.90 4.95 28.02
N GLU A 178 -2.46 4.43 29.18
CA GLU A 178 -2.72 5.07 30.48
C GLU A 178 -2.01 6.42 30.62
N LYS A 179 -0.94 6.67 29.83
CA LYS A 179 -0.16 7.91 29.86
C LYS A 179 -0.81 9.07 29.08
N ARG A 180 -1.91 8.80 28.36
CA ARG A 180 -2.59 9.82 27.55
C ARG A 180 -3.22 10.90 28.44
N PRO A 181 -3.28 12.17 28.00
CA PRO A 181 -4.00 13.22 28.72
C PRO A 181 -5.50 12.91 28.90
N ALA A 182 -6.10 13.48 29.96
CA ALA A 182 -7.54 13.36 30.17
C ALA A 182 -8.31 14.03 29.02
N GLY A 183 -9.31 13.34 28.48
CA GLY A 183 -10.09 13.85 27.34
C GLY A 183 -9.36 13.78 25.99
N PHE A 184 -8.28 12.99 25.88
CA PHE A 184 -7.53 12.81 24.63
C PHE A 184 -8.44 12.51 23.45
N LEU A 185 -8.28 13.27 22.35
CA LEU A 185 -9.10 13.27 21.12
C LEU A 185 -10.45 14.02 21.20
N SER A 186 -10.86 14.54 22.36
CA SER A 186 -12.16 15.22 22.50
C SER A 186 -12.25 16.46 21.59
N SER A 187 -11.18 17.27 21.52
CA SER A 187 -11.11 18.46 20.67
C SER A 187 -11.18 18.08 19.19
N LEU A 188 -10.34 17.13 18.77
CA LEU A 188 -10.32 16.60 17.40
C LEU A 188 -11.71 16.09 16.96
N LEU A 189 -12.35 15.26 17.79
CA LEU A 189 -13.67 14.70 17.48
C LEU A 189 -14.74 15.79 17.44
N SER A 190 -14.71 16.75 18.36
CA SER A 190 -15.68 17.86 18.38
C SER A 190 -15.58 18.73 17.11
N ILE A 191 -14.37 18.93 16.59
CA ILE A 191 -14.15 19.64 15.31
C ILE A 191 -14.65 18.79 14.14
N LEU A 192 -14.29 17.51 14.08
CA LEU A 192 -14.73 16.60 13.01
C LEU A 192 -16.25 16.41 12.99
N GLU A 193 -16.92 16.46 14.14
CA GLU A 193 -18.38 16.39 14.28
C GLU A 193 -19.08 17.74 14.00
N GLY A 194 -18.33 18.82 13.78
CA GLY A 194 -18.88 20.16 13.56
C GLY A 194 -19.55 20.78 14.80
N ILE A 195 -19.22 20.29 16.00
CA ILE A 195 -19.76 20.79 17.28
C ILE A 195 -18.95 22.00 17.78
N ALA A 196 -17.64 22.02 17.55
CA ALA A 196 -16.79 23.12 17.99
C ALA A 196 -17.12 24.42 17.22
N VAL A 197 -17.54 25.45 17.97
CA VAL A 197 -17.80 26.80 17.47
C VAL A 197 -16.48 27.49 17.14
N GLN A 198 -16.45 28.19 16.00
CA GLN A 198 -15.33 29.02 15.52
C GLN A 198 -14.65 29.77 16.69
N SER A 199 -13.39 29.45 16.95
CA SER A 199 -12.52 30.33 17.73
C SER A 199 -12.26 31.61 16.93
N ASP A 200 -12.08 32.76 17.59
CA ASP A 200 -11.60 34.01 16.96
C ASP A 200 -10.18 33.90 16.37
N ARG A 201 -9.52 32.74 16.52
CA ARG A 201 -8.24 32.42 15.88
C ARG A 201 -8.47 31.94 14.45
N GLU A 202 -7.57 32.36 13.56
CA GLU A 202 -7.58 32.05 12.12
C GLU A 202 -7.52 30.54 11.80
N TYR A 203 -7.05 29.71 12.75
CA TYR A 203 -7.00 28.24 12.63
C TYR A 203 -7.43 27.54 13.93
N PRO A 204 -8.19 26.42 13.86
CA PRO A 204 -8.59 25.65 15.03
C PRO A 204 -7.40 24.90 15.64
N GLU A 205 -7.28 24.93 16.97
CA GLU A 205 -6.32 24.10 17.71
C GLU A 205 -6.79 22.64 17.73
N TRP A 206 -6.14 21.78 16.94
CA TRP A 206 -6.49 20.36 16.83
C TRP A 206 -6.14 19.54 18.08
N PHE A 207 -5.10 19.96 18.80
CA PHE A 207 -4.58 19.33 20.01
C PHE A 207 -4.18 20.40 21.03
N THR A 208 -4.46 20.14 22.30
CA THR A 208 -3.98 20.96 23.41
C THR A 208 -2.46 20.80 23.60
N GLU A 209 -1.82 21.72 24.33
CA GLU A 209 -0.36 21.64 24.60
C GLU A 209 0.05 20.33 25.28
N ASP A 210 -0.78 19.82 26.20
CA ASP A 210 -0.50 18.55 26.89
C ASP A 210 -0.63 17.35 25.94
N GLU A 211 -1.57 17.39 24.99
CA GLU A 211 -1.69 16.39 23.92
C GLU A 211 -0.51 16.45 22.96
N GLN A 212 -0.06 17.64 22.56
CA GLN A 212 1.12 17.79 21.72
C GLN A 212 2.38 17.27 22.41
N ARG A 213 2.57 17.59 23.70
CA ARG A 213 3.68 17.07 24.51
C ARG A 213 3.60 15.55 24.68
N TYR A 214 2.41 14.99 24.80
CA TYR A 214 2.22 13.54 24.82
C TYR A 214 2.57 12.91 23.47
N LEU A 215 2.09 13.49 22.36
CA LEU A 215 2.32 13.00 21.01
C LEU A 215 3.80 12.97 20.64
N SER A 216 4.59 13.96 21.07
CA SER A 216 6.03 14.00 20.82
C SER A 216 6.82 12.91 21.56
N THR A 217 6.22 12.25 22.56
CA THR A 217 6.85 11.09 23.22
C THR A 217 6.72 9.79 22.42
N ILE A 218 5.92 9.78 21.35
CA ILE A 218 5.58 8.59 20.58
C ILE A 218 6.50 8.51 19.36
N PRO A 219 7.40 7.52 19.27
CA PRO A 219 8.37 7.44 18.18
C PRO A 219 7.76 7.36 16.77
N LEU A 220 6.59 6.74 16.64
CA LEU A 220 5.89 6.61 15.35
C LEU A 220 5.31 7.93 14.81
N TYR A 221 5.27 8.96 15.64
CA TYR A 221 4.82 10.30 15.26
C TYR A 221 5.99 11.29 15.18
N ASP A 222 7.21 10.84 15.48
CA ASP A 222 8.43 11.62 15.38
C ASP A 222 9.29 11.12 14.21
N SER A 223 9.44 11.98 13.19
CA SER A 223 10.30 11.76 12.02
C SER A 223 11.79 11.57 12.36
N GLN A 224 12.24 12.08 13.51
CA GLN A 224 13.63 12.01 13.95
C GLN A 224 13.93 10.78 14.80
N ALA A 225 12.91 10.11 15.34
CA ALA A 225 13.06 8.94 16.19
C ALA A 225 13.28 7.64 15.40
N TYR A 226 13.98 7.69 14.26
CA TYR A 226 14.18 6.55 13.36
C TYR A 226 14.80 5.33 14.07
N ALA A 227 15.68 5.56 15.05
CA ALA A 227 16.30 4.50 15.85
C ALA A 227 15.27 3.67 16.65
N ASN A 228 14.09 4.24 16.91
CA ASN A 228 13.03 3.64 17.70
C ASN A 228 11.90 3.07 16.84
N TRP A 229 11.96 3.19 15.50
CA TRP A 229 10.93 2.65 14.60
C TRP A 229 10.97 1.13 14.48
N GLU A 230 12.13 0.51 14.71
CA GLU A 230 12.31 -0.93 14.56
C GLU A 230 11.33 -1.74 15.41
N SER A 231 11.09 -1.34 16.67
CA SER A 231 10.16 -2.07 17.54
C SER A 231 8.73 -2.12 16.97
N ALA A 232 8.31 -1.09 16.24
CA ALA A 232 6.98 -1.01 15.66
C ALA A 232 6.89 -1.69 14.29
N PHE A 233 7.91 -1.53 13.44
CA PHE A 233 7.86 -1.98 12.05
C PHE A 233 8.42 -3.38 11.81
N LYS A 234 9.16 -3.96 12.77
CA LYS A 234 9.78 -5.28 12.63
C LYS A 234 8.84 -6.39 12.13
N PRO A 235 7.58 -6.52 12.61
CA PRO A 235 6.69 -7.56 12.07
C PRO A 235 6.40 -7.39 10.58
N LEU A 236 6.15 -6.14 10.13
CA LEU A 236 5.88 -5.88 8.71
C LEU A 236 7.15 -5.99 7.85
N GLU A 237 8.30 -5.60 8.41
CA GLU A 237 9.60 -5.82 7.81
C GLU A 237 9.86 -7.31 7.54
N GLU A 238 9.69 -8.17 8.55
CA GLU A 238 9.87 -9.62 8.43
C GLU A 238 9.01 -10.22 7.30
N LEU A 239 7.78 -9.72 7.15
CA LEU A 239 6.87 -10.09 6.06
C LEU A 239 7.44 -9.66 4.70
N PHE A 240 7.83 -8.39 4.54
CA PHE A 240 8.37 -7.88 3.27
C PHE A 240 9.66 -8.60 2.86
N VAL A 241 10.58 -8.79 3.81
CA VAL A 241 11.88 -9.44 3.58
C VAL A 241 11.68 -10.93 3.28
N GLY A 242 10.82 -11.62 4.04
CA GLY A 242 10.53 -13.04 3.85
C GLY A 242 9.89 -13.33 2.50
N GLU A 243 8.84 -12.59 2.13
CA GLU A 243 8.13 -12.83 0.87
C GLU A 243 8.92 -12.35 -0.36
N SER A 244 9.71 -11.26 -0.25
CA SER A 244 10.62 -10.85 -1.34
C SER A 244 11.70 -11.89 -1.62
N LYS A 245 12.23 -12.55 -0.58
CA LYS A 245 13.24 -13.61 -0.72
C LYS A 245 12.70 -14.84 -1.44
N LYS A 246 11.47 -15.27 -1.14
CA LYS A 246 10.83 -16.39 -1.84
C LYS A 246 10.66 -16.08 -3.33
N GLN A 247 10.24 -14.85 -3.62
CA GLN A 247 9.96 -14.42 -4.98
C GLN A 247 11.21 -14.24 -5.82
N SER A 248 12.34 -13.81 -5.24
CA SER A 248 13.61 -13.76 -5.95
C SER A 248 14.14 -15.15 -6.31
N GLN A 249 13.73 -16.20 -5.57
CA GLN A 249 14.08 -17.60 -5.84
C GLN A 249 13.18 -18.24 -6.90
N ASP A 250 11.87 -17.98 -6.83
CA ASP A 250 10.88 -18.63 -7.71
C ASP A 250 10.88 -18.08 -9.15
N LEU A 251 11.16 -16.78 -9.34
CA LEU A 251 11.06 -16.14 -10.65
C LEU A 251 12.35 -16.26 -11.48
N GLY A 252 13.45 -16.81 -10.92
CA GLY A 252 14.79 -16.50 -11.44
C GLY A 252 15.01 -14.98 -11.49
N PRO A 253 16.07 -14.45 -12.13
CA PRO A 253 16.04 -13.06 -12.50
C PRO A 253 14.82 -12.88 -13.40
N VAL A 254 13.81 -12.14 -12.93
CA VAL A 254 12.93 -11.39 -13.84
C VAL A 254 13.87 -10.42 -14.52
N THR A 255 14.61 -10.89 -15.51
CA THR A 255 15.39 -10.03 -16.37
C THR A 255 14.32 -9.23 -17.10
N PRO A 256 14.17 -7.92 -16.84
CA PRO A 256 13.54 -7.08 -17.86
C PRO A 256 14.19 -7.45 -19.20
N PRO A 257 13.44 -7.58 -20.33
CA PRO A 257 14.01 -7.76 -21.65
C PRO A 257 15.36 -7.05 -21.73
N GLN A 258 16.38 -7.83 -22.10
CA GLN A 258 17.74 -7.32 -22.13
C GLN A 258 17.73 -5.98 -22.84
N PRO A 259 18.42 -4.98 -22.28
CA PRO A 259 18.50 -3.69 -22.92
C PRO A 259 19.08 -3.93 -24.31
N THR A 260 18.26 -3.74 -25.34
CA THR A 260 18.80 -3.12 -26.55
C THR A 260 19.58 -1.91 -26.07
N GLU A 261 20.82 -1.76 -26.53
CA GLU A 261 21.95 -1.04 -25.92
C GLU A 261 21.70 0.42 -25.44
N ASP A 262 20.49 0.95 -25.62
CA ASP A 262 20.04 2.28 -25.20
C ASP A 262 19.12 2.34 -23.95
N LEU A 263 18.75 1.22 -23.30
CA LEU A 263 17.82 1.24 -22.14
C LEU A 263 18.47 0.90 -20.80
N SER A 264 19.18 1.87 -20.23
CA SER A 264 19.72 1.91 -18.85
C SER A 264 18.65 2.04 -17.73
N GLN A 265 17.46 1.44 -17.88
CA GLN A 265 16.26 1.86 -17.15
C GLN A 265 15.67 0.80 -16.17
N CYS A 266 16.49 0.07 -15.41
CA CYS A 266 15.98 -0.65 -14.23
C CYS A 266 15.99 0.29 -13.01
N LEU A 267 14.97 0.24 -12.16
CA LEU A 267 14.81 1.13 -10.99
C LEU A 267 15.92 1.04 -9.99
N HIS A 268 16.42 -0.18 -9.78
CA HIS A 268 17.62 -0.40 -8.99
C HIS A 268 18.84 0.26 -9.65
N CYS A 269 18.92 0.39 -10.97
CA CYS A 269 20.00 1.14 -11.62
C CYS A 269 19.83 2.66 -11.46
N ILE A 270 18.59 3.16 -11.44
CA ILE A 270 18.32 4.60 -11.30
C ILE A 270 18.50 5.08 -9.85
N PHE A 271 17.97 4.34 -8.87
CA PHE A 271 17.95 4.74 -7.46
C PHE A 271 18.87 3.89 -6.58
N GLY A 272 19.03 2.61 -6.93
CA GLY A 272 19.79 1.62 -6.16
C GLY A 272 21.28 1.56 -6.49
N SER A 273 21.75 2.13 -7.60
CA SER A 273 23.15 2.02 -8.04
C SER A 273 24.12 2.75 -7.12
N LYS A 274 23.64 3.82 -6.47
CA LYS A 274 24.36 4.55 -5.40
C LYS A 274 23.98 4.06 -3.99
N ALA A 275 22.96 3.22 -3.86
CA ALA A 275 22.46 2.75 -2.59
C ALA A 275 23.45 1.75 -1.96
N LYS A 276 23.81 2.01 -0.70
CA LYS A 276 24.66 1.09 0.06
C LYS A 276 23.76 0.03 0.66
N ASN A 277 23.89 -1.21 0.19
CA ASN A 277 23.19 -2.33 0.80
C ASN A 277 23.76 -2.57 2.21
N LEU A 278 23.05 -2.10 3.24
CA LEU A 278 23.54 -2.12 4.63
C LEU A 278 23.37 -3.50 5.28
N GLN A 279 22.37 -4.26 4.84
CA GLN A 279 22.17 -5.64 5.23
C GLN A 279 22.67 -6.51 4.08
N SER A 280 23.42 -7.58 4.33
CA SER A 280 24.04 -8.39 3.27
C SER A 280 23.00 -9.25 2.49
N LEU A 281 22.05 -8.61 1.82
CA LEU A 281 21.10 -9.26 0.91
C LEU A 281 21.82 -9.59 -0.40
N ASP A 282 21.50 -10.74 -1.01
CA ASP A 282 21.93 -11.01 -2.37
C ASP A 282 21.28 -10.01 -3.35
N THR A 283 21.92 -9.78 -4.49
CA THR A 283 21.52 -8.74 -5.45
C THR A 283 20.10 -8.95 -5.98
N ALA A 284 19.66 -10.20 -6.18
CA ALA A 284 18.32 -10.48 -6.68
C ALA A 284 17.27 -10.16 -5.61
N HIS A 285 17.50 -10.60 -4.37
CA HIS A 285 16.64 -10.27 -3.24
C HIS A 285 16.57 -8.76 -2.99
N ALA A 286 17.70 -8.07 -2.99
CA ALA A 286 17.75 -6.61 -2.81
C ALA A 286 16.90 -5.87 -3.86
N ASN A 287 17.03 -6.26 -5.15
CA ASN A 287 16.24 -5.66 -6.22
C ASN A 287 14.73 -5.92 -6.06
N THR A 288 14.35 -7.17 -5.77
CA THR A 288 12.94 -7.54 -5.53
C THR A 288 12.35 -6.78 -4.35
N LEU A 289 13.08 -6.67 -3.23
CA LEU A 289 12.64 -5.92 -2.06
C LEU A 289 12.49 -4.42 -2.35
N PHE A 290 13.45 -3.84 -3.08
CA PHE A 290 13.42 -2.43 -3.47
C PHE A 290 12.18 -2.12 -4.31
N GLN A 291 11.93 -2.89 -5.37
CA GLN A 291 10.77 -2.74 -6.24
C GLN A 291 9.45 -2.84 -5.47
N GLN A 292 9.33 -3.83 -4.58
CA GLN A 292 8.13 -4.02 -3.79
C GLN A 292 7.87 -2.89 -2.79
N THR A 293 8.94 -2.33 -2.23
CA THR A 293 8.86 -1.18 -1.32
C THR A 293 8.38 0.06 -2.08
N LEU A 294 8.84 0.27 -3.32
CA LEU A 294 8.37 1.36 -4.17
C LEU A 294 6.92 1.18 -4.63
N HIS A 295 6.52 -0.02 -5.04
CA HIS A 295 5.12 -0.30 -5.37
C HIS A 295 4.20 -0.06 -4.17
N PHE A 296 4.66 -0.42 -2.97
CA PHE A 296 3.92 -0.14 -1.74
C PHE A 296 3.80 1.36 -1.45
N LEU A 297 4.89 2.12 -1.61
CA LEU A 297 4.89 3.58 -1.50
C LEU A 297 3.90 4.22 -2.48
N ASN A 298 3.87 3.76 -3.73
CA ASN A 298 2.93 4.26 -4.73
C ASN A 298 1.46 4.11 -4.28
N LEU A 299 1.08 2.98 -3.68
CA LEU A 299 -0.28 2.82 -3.15
C LEU A 299 -0.59 3.69 -1.93
N ILE A 300 0.42 4.01 -1.12
CA ILE A 300 0.28 4.93 0.01
C ILE A 300 0.02 6.34 -0.52
N ASP A 301 0.79 6.77 -1.53
CA ASP A 301 0.71 8.11 -2.12
C ASP A 301 -0.57 8.32 -2.93
N ASP A 302 -0.90 7.39 -3.84
CA ASP A 302 -2.16 7.38 -4.60
C ASP A 302 -3.39 7.40 -3.68
N ASP A 303 -3.18 7.12 -2.39
CA ASP A 303 -4.16 7.01 -1.35
C ASP A 303 -5.35 6.21 -1.87
N ILE A 304 -5.14 4.92 -2.13
CA ILE A 304 -6.16 4.05 -2.74
C ILE A 304 -7.50 4.04 -1.96
N ARG A 305 -7.53 4.56 -0.73
CA ARG A 305 -8.74 4.81 0.02
C ARG A 305 -9.63 5.85 -0.66
N LEU A 306 -9.10 6.80 -1.42
CA LEU A 306 -9.89 7.73 -2.25
C LEU A 306 -10.69 7.01 -3.36
N LEU A 307 -10.29 5.78 -3.72
CA LEU A 307 -11.04 4.94 -4.67
C LEU A 307 -12.15 4.11 -3.98
N ILE A 308 -12.22 4.18 -2.65
CA ILE A 308 -13.18 3.49 -1.78
C ILE A 308 -13.92 4.55 -0.96
N SER A 309 -15.19 4.82 -1.24
CA SER A 309 -15.97 5.78 -0.47
C SER A 309 -15.98 5.42 1.02
N LEU A 310 -15.58 6.38 1.86
CA LEU A 310 -15.46 6.21 3.31
C LEU A 310 -16.74 6.71 4.00
N PRO A 311 -16.97 6.37 5.28
CA PRO A 311 -18.15 6.83 6.02
C PRO A 311 -18.23 8.36 6.05
N GLY A 312 -19.32 8.92 5.51
CA GLY A 312 -19.53 10.36 5.40
C GLY A 312 -19.60 10.85 3.95
N ASP A 313 -19.10 10.08 2.99
CA ASP A 313 -19.32 10.34 1.57
C ASP A 313 -20.79 10.03 1.22
N THR A 314 -21.49 10.95 0.54
CA THR A 314 -22.88 10.77 0.15
C THR A 314 -22.99 9.55 -0.77
N PRO A 315 -23.60 8.43 -0.32
CA PRO A 315 -23.69 7.25 -1.17
C PRO A 315 -24.61 7.56 -2.35
N MET A 316 -24.17 7.17 -3.55
CA MET A 316 -25.05 7.14 -4.71
C MET A 316 -26.20 6.16 -4.46
N GLU A 317 -27.41 6.51 -4.88
CA GLU A 317 -28.55 5.60 -4.76
C GLU A 317 -28.24 4.28 -5.49
N PRO A 318 -28.33 3.13 -4.80
CA PRO A 318 -28.03 1.84 -5.40
C PRO A 318 -29.10 1.52 -6.45
N VAL A 319 -28.66 1.11 -7.64
CA VAL A 319 -29.57 0.70 -8.72
C VAL A 319 -29.75 -0.81 -8.77
N ASP A 320 -28.78 -1.57 -8.24
CA ASP A 320 -28.83 -3.04 -8.18
C ASP A 320 -28.25 -3.60 -6.86
N ASP A 321 -28.53 -4.88 -6.60
CA ASP A 321 -27.94 -5.66 -5.52
C ASP A 321 -26.39 -5.65 -5.56
N ALA A 322 -25.75 -5.89 -4.41
CA ALA A 322 -24.30 -5.98 -4.32
C ALA A 322 -23.72 -6.98 -5.34
N ILE A 323 -22.64 -6.60 -6.04
CA ILE A 323 -21.92 -7.53 -6.91
C ILE A 323 -21.42 -8.67 -6.02
N LYS A 324 -21.64 -9.93 -6.42
CA LYS A 324 -21.05 -11.05 -5.71
C LYS A 324 -19.54 -11.10 -5.98
N PRO A 325 -18.68 -11.22 -4.94
CA PRO A 325 -19.02 -11.43 -3.53
C PRO A 325 -19.43 -10.14 -2.79
N PRO A 326 -20.40 -10.23 -1.87
CA PRO A 326 -21.17 -9.06 -1.42
C PRO A 326 -20.38 -8.08 -0.54
N SER A 327 -19.37 -8.55 0.20
CA SER A 327 -18.60 -7.74 1.13
C SER A 327 -17.35 -8.45 1.62
N THR A 328 -16.29 -7.72 1.96
CA THR A 328 -15.09 -8.30 2.58
C THR A 328 -14.60 -7.44 3.74
N THR A 329 -14.17 -8.07 4.84
CA THR A 329 -13.57 -7.34 5.96
C THR A 329 -12.09 -7.13 5.69
N ALA A 330 -11.60 -5.90 5.86
CA ALA A 330 -10.20 -5.55 5.66
C ALA A 330 -9.75 -4.42 6.59
N PHE A 331 -8.44 -4.31 6.79
CA PHE A 331 -7.81 -3.14 7.38
C PHE A 331 -7.13 -2.35 6.26
N LEU A 332 -7.56 -1.11 6.03
CA LEU A 332 -6.87 -0.21 5.10
C LEU A 332 -5.68 0.44 5.83
N PHE A 333 -4.48 0.37 5.25
CA PHE A 333 -3.31 1.06 5.80
C PHE A 333 -3.59 2.58 5.88
N GLY A 334 -3.19 3.21 6.99
CA GLY A 334 -3.57 4.61 7.28
C GLY A 334 -4.93 4.77 7.98
N SER A 335 -5.86 3.82 7.83
CA SER A 335 -7.12 3.79 8.60
C SER A 335 -7.05 2.87 9.81
N PHE A 336 -6.29 1.77 9.71
CA PHE A 336 -5.97 0.84 10.81
C PHE A 336 -7.19 0.28 11.59
N THR A 337 -8.38 0.39 11.02
CA THR A 337 -9.66 0.03 11.63
C THR A 337 -10.29 -1.08 10.81
N PRO A 338 -10.93 -2.08 11.43
CA PRO A 338 -11.65 -3.10 10.68
C PRO A 338 -12.84 -2.47 9.94
N MET A 339 -12.85 -2.62 8.62
CA MET A 339 -13.88 -2.10 7.73
C MET A 339 -14.46 -3.21 6.86
N ASN A 340 -15.77 -3.18 6.66
CA ASN A 340 -16.45 -4.01 5.70
C ASN A 340 -16.53 -3.25 4.37
N ILE A 341 -15.86 -3.77 3.34
CA ILE A 341 -15.78 -3.19 2.02
C ILE A 341 -16.80 -3.88 1.13
N THR A 342 -17.74 -3.12 0.60
CA THR A 342 -18.78 -3.59 -0.34
C THR A 342 -18.60 -2.93 -1.70
N ILE A 343 -18.61 -3.73 -2.77
CA ILE A 343 -18.50 -3.23 -4.15
C ILE A 343 -19.90 -3.31 -4.76
N ARG A 344 -20.43 -2.17 -5.22
CA ARG A 344 -21.79 -2.06 -5.74
C ARG A 344 -21.81 -1.38 -7.09
N GLN A 345 -22.82 -1.68 -7.90
CA GLN A 345 -23.14 -0.90 -9.08
C GLN A 345 -24.15 0.17 -8.70
N GLY A 346 -23.82 1.41 -9.00
CA GLY A 346 -24.71 2.56 -8.88
C GLY A 346 -24.95 3.18 -10.25
N GLN A 347 -25.97 4.02 -10.33
CA GLN A 347 -26.21 4.84 -11.52
C GLN A 347 -25.88 6.29 -11.19
N CYS A 348 -25.02 6.93 -12.00
CA CYS A 348 -24.75 8.36 -11.87
C CYS A 348 -25.99 9.19 -12.22
N GLN A 349 -25.95 10.47 -11.83
CA GLN A 349 -26.89 11.49 -12.29
C GLN A 349 -26.98 11.55 -13.83
N CYS A 350 -25.89 11.21 -14.51
CA CYS A 350 -25.77 11.06 -15.97
C CYS A 350 -26.34 9.75 -16.55
N LYS A 351 -27.01 8.92 -15.74
CA LYS A 351 -27.58 7.60 -16.09
C LYS A 351 -26.58 6.51 -16.50
N CYS A 352 -25.26 6.73 -16.44
CA CYS A 352 -24.27 5.68 -16.63
C CYS A 352 -24.15 4.77 -15.39
N ILE A 353 -23.92 3.49 -15.61
CA ILE A 353 -23.68 2.50 -14.55
C ILE A 353 -22.21 2.58 -14.15
N THR A 354 -21.95 2.79 -12.88
CA THR A 354 -20.61 2.86 -12.30
C THR A 354 -20.48 1.86 -11.17
N THR A 355 -19.34 1.19 -11.10
CA THR A 355 -18.99 0.38 -9.93
C THR A 355 -18.29 1.27 -8.91
N SER A 356 -18.70 1.19 -7.64
CA SER A 356 -18.10 1.93 -6.52
C SER A 356 -17.90 1.01 -5.32
N ALA A 357 -16.79 1.15 -4.62
CA ALA A 357 -16.50 0.47 -3.37
C ALA A 357 -16.84 1.39 -2.19
N PHE A 358 -17.45 0.82 -1.14
CA PHE A 358 -17.83 1.52 0.08
C PHE A 358 -17.27 0.78 1.29
N ALA A 359 -16.58 1.49 2.17
CA ALA A 359 -16.08 0.94 3.41
C ALA A 359 -16.94 1.39 4.61
N THR A 360 -17.41 0.44 5.40
CA THR A 360 -18.15 0.71 6.64
C THR A 360 -17.42 0.13 7.86
N PRO A 361 -17.13 0.92 8.91
CA PRO A 361 -16.52 0.42 10.14
C PRO A 361 -17.33 -0.71 10.76
N LEU A 362 -16.65 -1.75 11.23
CA LEU A 362 -17.30 -2.85 11.95
C LEU A 362 -17.75 -2.45 13.36
N LEU A 363 -17.05 -1.50 13.98
CA LEU A 363 -17.32 -1.02 15.33
C LEU A 363 -18.06 0.32 15.29
N ALA A 364 -18.92 0.56 16.28
CA ALA A 364 -19.65 1.82 16.40
C ALA A 364 -18.68 2.99 16.65
N PRO A 365 -18.74 4.09 15.86
CA PRO A 365 -17.73 5.13 15.90
C PRO A 365 -17.66 5.82 17.27
N LEU A 366 -16.43 6.12 17.71
CA LEU A 366 -16.19 6.93 18.90
C LEU A 366 -16.67 8.38 18.67
N SER A 367 -17.42 8.93 19.62
CA SER A 367 -17.93 10.31 19.56
C SER A 367 -17.31 11.22 20.61
N SER A 368 -17.27 12.53 20.36
CA SER A 368 -16.75 13.54 21.30
C SER A 368 -17.38 13.43 22.69
N LYS A 369 -18.69 13.21 22.76
CA LYS A 369 -19.48 13.07 24.00
C LYS A 369 -19.10 11.85 24.84
N SER A 370 -18.59 10.80 24.19
CA SER A 370 -18.22 9.54 24.86
C SER A 370 -16.78 9.51 25.37
N VAL A 371 -15.90 10.40 24.88
CA VAL A 371 -14.44 10.35 25.17
C VAL A 371 -14.13 10.41 26.67
N SER A 372 -14.82 11.27 27.42
CA SER A 372 -14.57 11.49 28.85
C SER A 372 -14.86 10.28 29.74
N THR A 373 -15.66 9.33 29.26
CA THR A 373 -16.01 8.09 29.96
C THR A 373 -15.54 6.84 29.20
N ALA A 374 -14.74 7.04 28.14
CA ALA A 374 -14.45 5.97 27.19
C ALA A 374 -13.50 4.92 27.76
N THR A 375 -13.92 3.66 27.72
CA THR A 375 -13.07 2.50 28.03
C THR A 375 -12.03 2.27 26.93
N THR A 376 -10.98 1.52 27.23
CA THR A 376 -9.99 1.08 26.22
C THR A 376 -10.65 0.47 24.98
N SER A 377 -11.68 -0.37 25.17
CA SER A 377 -12.42 -0.99 24.07
C SER A 377 -13.17 0.00 23.19
N GLN A 378 -13.63 1.14 23.73
CA GLN A 378 -14.31 2.18 22.95
C GLN A 378 -13.33 3.01 22.12
N TYR A 379 -12.08 3.16 22.55
CA TYR A 379 -11.05 3.81 21.73
C TYR A 379 -10.66 3.00 20.49
N LEU A 380 -10.82 1.67 20.53
CA LEU A 380 -10.58 0.81 19.37
C LEU A 380 -11.60 1.01 18.23
N SER A 381 -12.70 1.73 18.49
CA SER A 381 -13.67 2.08 17.45
C SER A 381 -13.41 3.43 16.78
N PHE A 382 -12.26 4.05 17.05
CA PHE A 382 -11.86 5.30 16.42
C PHE A 382 -11.55 5.14 14.92
N SER A 383 -12.55 5.34 14.06
CA SER A 383 -12.43 5.13 12.62
C SER A 383 -11.69 6.23 11.84
N ASN A 384 -11.39 7.37 12.47
CA ASN A 384 -10.82 8.56 11.83
C ASN A 384 -9.28 8.64 11.93
N MET A 385 -8.61 7.49 11.98
CA MET A 385 -7.15 7.40 12.12
C MET A 385 -6.41 8.16 11.03
N HIS A 386 -6.91 8.20 9.79
CA HIS A 386 -6.28 8.98 8.73
C HIS A 386 -6.21 10.47 9.05
N ASN A 387 -7.36 11.05 9.43
CA ASN A 387 -7.46 12.47 9.78
C ASN A 387 -6.61 12.74 11.01
N TYR A 388 -6.64 11.85 12.00
CA TYR A 388 -5.76 11.94 13.15
C TYR A 388 -4.28 11.95 12.75
N LEU A 389 -3.79 11.02 11.93
CA LEU A 389 -2.39 10.98 11.51
C LEU A 389 -1.98 12.19 10.68
N LYS A 390 -2.88 12.70 9.85
CA LYS A 390 -2.67 13.97 9.13
C LYS A 390 -2.57 15.14 10.10
N LYS A 391 -3.41 15.19 11.13
CA LYS A 391 -3.33 16.25 12.15
C LYS A 391 -2.14 16.11 13.06
N VAL A 392 -1.77 14.88 13.42
CA VAL A 392 -0.52 14.60 14.12
C VAL A 392 0.63 15.10 13.26
N HIS A 393 0.68 14.80 11.95
CA HIS A 393 1.70 15.34 11.04
C HIS A 393 1.71 16.87 11.00
N ASP A 394 0.53 17.50 10.89
CA ASP A 394 0.37 18.96 10.91
C ASP A 394 0.83 19.59 12.25
N ALA A 395 0.75 18.84 13.37
CA ALA A 395 0.98 19.33 14.74
C ALA A 395 2.30 18.86 15.37
N SER A 396 2.87 17.74 14.92
CA SER A 396 4.15 17.17 15.38
C SER A 396 5.35 18.00 14.92
N SER A 397 5.11 19.02 14.10
CA SER A 397 6.02 20.09 13.71
C SER A 397 6.11 21.20 14.77
N LEU A 398 6.42 20.82 16.01
CA LEU A 398 7.03 21.72 17.00
C LEU A 398 8.47 22.01 16.56
N PRO A 399 8.80 23.24 16.10
CA PRO A 399 8.87 23.59 14.67
C PRO A 399 9.34 22.43 13.77
N ASN A 400 9.04 22.47 12.48
CA ASN A 400 9.67 21.58 11.49
C ASN A 400 11.14 21.31 11.85
N CYS A 401 11.61 20.08 11.71
CA CYS A 401 12.96 19.68 12.12
C CYS A 401 14.11 20.34 11.31
N TYR A 402 13.74 21.30 10.48
CA TYR A 402 14.58 22.33 9.89
C TYR A 402 14.05 23.63 10.49
N GLY A 403 14.90 24.51 11.04
CA GLY A 403 14.47 25.78 11.65
C GLY A 403 13.75 26.78 10.71
N ASP A 404 13.17 26.27 9.62
CA ASP A 404 12.48 26.90 8.53
C ASP A 404 11.06 26.27 8.38
N PRO A 405 9.98 27.08 8.49
CA PRO A 405 8.59 26.62 8.31
C PRO A 405 8.28 26.02 6.93
N ILE A 406 9.20 26.13 5.97
CA ILE A 406 9.04 25.68 4.59
C ILE A 406 9.22 24.15 4.42
N ARG A 407 10.05 23.50 5.24
CA ARG A 407 10.42 22.09 5.05
C ARG A 407 9.53 21.13 5.84
N LYS A 408 8.65 20.39 5.16
CA LYS A 408 7.79 19.36 5.77
C LYS A 408 8.51 18.00 5.88
N THR A 409 8.16 17.23 6.90
CA THR A 409 8.57 15.83 7.05
C THR A 409 7.65 14.91 6.28
N PRO A 410 8.05 13.67 5.98
CA PRO A 410 7.12 12.65 5.49
C PRO A 410 5.95 12.46 6.47
N PRO A 411 4.74 12.15 5.98
CA PRO A 411 3.62 11.80 6.86
C PRO A 411 3.89 10.47 7.57
N PRO A 412 3.31 10.22 8.77
CA PRO A 412 3.55 9.00 9.56
C PRO A 412 3.30 7.68 8.81
N ILE A 413 2.42 7.69 7.80
CA ILE A 413 2.15 6.53 6.94
C ILE A 413 3.33 6.19 6.01
N GLY A 414 4.18 7.17 5.69
CA GLY A 414 5.39 6.99 4.87
C GLY A 414 6.61 6.48 5.65
N PHE A 415 6.57 6.51 6.99
CA PHE A 415 7.72 6.13 7.83
C PHE A 415 8.11 4.65 7.68
N PHE A 416 7.17 3.74 7.40
CA PHE A 416 7.54 2.35 7.13
C PHE A 416 8.40 2.22 5.86
N THR A 417 8.03 2.92 4.79
CA THR A 417 8.80 2.91 3.55
C THR A 417 10.19 3.51 3.78
N GLU A 418 10.25 4.65 4.48
CA GLU A 418 11.54 5.26 4.82
C GLU A 418 12.40 4.35 5.70
N TYR A 419 11.78 3.66 6.66
CA TYR A 419 12.44 2.66 7.50
C TYR A 419 13.09 1.56 6.66
N MET A 420 12.36 0.97 5.71
CA MET A 420 12.88 -0.05 4.80
C MET A 420 14.02 0.49 3.92
N MET A 421 13.85 1.70 3.37
CA MET A 421 14.86 2.36 2.54
C MET A 421 16.16 2.63 3.31
N ARG A 422 16.05 3.12 4.55
CA ARG A 422 17.20 3.37 5.41
C ARG A 422 17.90 2.08 5.78
N LYS A 423 17.16 1.10 6.30
CA LYS A 423 17.71 -0.13 6.87
C LYS A 423 18.39 -1.03 5.84
N TYR A 424 17.82 -1.13 4.63
CA TYR A 424 18.31 -2.06 3.61
C TYR A 424 19.14 -1.39 2.52
N PHE A 425 18.89 -0.11 2.21
CA PHE A 425 19.49 0.54 1.05
C PHE A 425 20.35 1.77 1.41
N GLY A 426 20.38 2.18 2.68
CA GLY A 426 21.09 3.38 3.09
C GLY A 426 20.53 4.65 2.43
N LEU A 427 19.23 4.62 2.09
CA LEU A 427 18.51 5.72 1.45
C LEU A 427 17.48 6.32 2.40
N ARG A 428 17.18 7.61 2.24
CA ARG A 428 16.08 8.30 2.91
C ARG A 428 15.37 9.23 1.94
N PHE A 429 14.16 9.65 2.29
CA PHE A 429 13.49 10.70 1.51
C PHE A 429 14.29 12.01 1.56
N ALA A 430 14.39 12.66 0.41
CA ALA A 430 14.96 14.00 0.32
C ALA A 430 14.04 15.01 1.03
N CYS A 431 14.61 16.03 1.66
CA CYS A 431 13.82 17.04 2.38
C CYS A 431 12.99 17.91 1.42
N THR A 432 13.50 18.08 0.20
CA THR A 432 12.85 18.77 -0.92
C THR A 432 11.65 18.01 -1.47
N MET A 433 11.53 16.72 -1.16
CA MET A 433 10.43 15.87 -1.61
C MET A 433 9.05 16.38 -1.12
N PHE A 434 9.01 17.05 0.03
CA PHE A 434 7.77 17.53 0.66
C PHE A 434 7.68 19.07 0.76
N ASP A 435 8.59 19.79 0.08
CA ASP A 435 8.59 21.25 0.06
C ASP A 435 7.42 21.77 -0.80
N SER A 436 6.60 22.64 -0.21
CA SER A 436 5.43 23.23 -0.86
C SER A 436 5.68 24.59 -1.50
N THR A 437 6.90 25.14 -1.42
CA THR A 437 7.20 26.53 -1.85
C THR A 437 7.84 26.65 -3.23
N ARG A 438 8.49 25.60 -3.74
CA ARG A 438 8.89 25.54 -5.15
C ARG A 438 7.71 25.03 -5.95
N GLU A 439 7.26 25.81 -6.96
CA GLU A 439 6.25 25.45 -7.97
C GLU A 439 5.70 24.04 -7.77
N ILE A 440 4.72 23.99 -6.88
CA ILE A 440 4.13 22.84 -6.22
C ILE A 440 3.96 21.71 -7.23
N ARG A 441 4.91 20.75 -7.32
CA ARG A 441 4.84 19.42 -7.99
C ARG A 441 6.18 18.78 -8.41
N CYS A 442 7.36 19.40 -8.38
CA CYS A 442 8.49 18.81 -9.13
C CYS A 442 9.02 17.46 -8.63
N ALA A 443 9.40 17.26 -7.36
CA ALA A 443 9.94 15.95 -6.94
C ALA A 443 8.83 14.92 -6.71
N TRP A 444 7.90 15.17 -5.78
CA TRP A 444 6.79 14.25 -5.46
C TRP A 444 5.87 14.00 -6.66
N TYR A 445 5.59 15.03 -7.47
CA TYR A 445 4.82 14.80 -8.68
C TYR A 445 5.64 14.33 -9.86
N ALA A 446 6.98 14.43 -9.88
CA ALA A 446 7.77 13.57 -10.74
C ALA A 446 7.77 12.10 -10.24
N PHE A 447 7.75 11.84 -8.92
CA PHE A 447 7.47 10.50 -8.40
C PHE A 447 6.07 10.03 -8.79
N HIS A 448 5.07 10.90 -8.87
CA HIS A 448 3.72 10.55 -9.33
C HIS A 448 3.64 10.41 -10.87
N GLN A 449 4.32 11.27 -11.62
CA GLN A 449 4.33 11.29 -13.09
C GLN A 449 5.16 10.17 -13.68
N PHE A 450 6.33 9.92 -13.10
CA PHE A 450 7.21 8.81 -13.43
C PHE A 450 6.98 7.63 -12.47
N GLY A 451 5.95 7.70 -11.63
CA GLY A 451 5.53 6.65 -10.68
C GLY A 451 5.32 5.31 -11.34
N GLY A 452 4.66 5.36 -12.48
CA GLY A 452 4.46 4.18 -13.28
C GLY A 452 5.68 3.75 -14.12
N VAL A 453 6.77 4.52 -14.13
CA VAL A 453 8.10 4.06 -14.59
C VAL A 453 8.72 3.10 -13.57
N PHE A 454 8.27 3.12 -12.30
CA PHE A 454 8.65 2.16 -11.24
C PHE A 454 8.14 0.73 -11.42
N THR A 455 7.86 0.34 -12.67
CA THR A 455 7.27 -0.94 -13.06
C THR A 455 8.21 -1.77 -13.94
N GLY A 456 9.43 -1.28 -14.20
CA GLY A 456 10.53 -2.05 -14.81
C GLY A 456 10.83 -1.73 -16.27
N PHE A 457 10.15 -0.76 -16.91
CA PHE A 457 10.43 -0.29 -18.27
C PHE A 457 10.15 1.21 -18.34
N GLY A 458 11.15 2.01 -18.69
CA GLY A 458 10.93 3.43 -18.92
C GLY A 458 10.41 3.72 -20.34
N PRO A 459 10.09 4.99 -20.59
CA PRO A 459 9.47 5.41 -21.84
C PRO A 459 10.39 5.07 -23.01
N GLY A 460 9.84 4.33 -23.98
CA GLY A 460 10.55 4.01 -25.21
C GLY A 460 10.96 5.29 -25.90
N ALA A 461 12.26 5.42 -26.20
CA ALA A 461 12.70 6.39 -27.18
C ALA A 461 11.92 6.12 -28.47
N GLY A 462 11.21 7.13 -28.97
CA GLY A 462 10.53 7.02 -30.25
C GLY A 462 11.51 6.56 -31.34
N PRO A 463 11.02 5.91 -32.40
CA PRO A 463 11.88 5.46 -33.49
C PRO A 463 12.65 6.66 -34.03
N GLY A 464 13.97 6.69 -33.77
CA GLY A 464 14.83 7.76 -34.23
C GLY A 464 14.70 7.93 -35.75
N PRO A 465 14.60 9.15 -36.27
CA PRO A 465 14.66 9.36 -37.71
C PRO A 465 16.03 8.85 -38.19
N GLY A 466 16.01 8.03 -39.23
CA GLY A 466 17.19 7.34 -39.75
C GLY A 466 18.33 8.27 -40.16
N PRO A 467 19.50 7.71 -40.51
CA PRO A 467 20.73 8.45 -40.71
C PRO A 467 20.67 9.25 -42.02
N GLY A 468 20.18 10.48 -41.93
CA GLY A 468 20.29 11.48 -42.98
C GLY A 468 21.42 12.46 -42.63
N PRO A 469 22.36 12.77 -43.54
CA PRO A 469 23.37 13.78 -43.30
C PRO A 469 22.74 15.16 -43.48
N GLY A 470 22.40 15.81 -42.37
CA GLY A 470 21.88 17.18 -42.30
C GLY A 470 22.69 18.02 -41.29
N PRO A 471 22.75 19.34 -41.45
CA PRO A 471 23.87 20.16 -40.98
C PRO A 471 23.86 20.35 -39.46
N ARG A 472 25.08 20.37 -38.90
CA ARG A 472 25.38 20.76 -37.53
C ARG A 472 24.85 22.17 -37.26
N LEU A 473 23.87 22.26 -36.36
CA LEU A 473 23.63 23.47 -35.58
C LEU A 473 24.42 23.28 -34.27
N GLU A 474 25.35 24.20 -34.08
CA GLU A 474 26.09 24.44 -32.84
C GLU A 474 25.17 25.15 -31.85
N ASP A 475 25.43 24.93 -30.56
CA ASP A 475 24.98 25.72 -29.42
C ASP A 475 23.47 25.74 -29.11
N ASP A 476 22.98 24.64 -28.52
CA ASP A 476 22.01 24.76 -27.42
C ASP A 476 22.70 24.14 -26.19
N GLU A 477 22.82 24.96 -25.16
CA GLU A 477 23.38 24.60 -23.87
C GLU A 477 22.72 23.32 -23.36
N ASP A 478 23.55 22.40 -22.86
CA ASP A 478 23.13 21.26 -22.07
C ASP A 478 22.26 21.79 -20.91
N GLU A 479 20.94 21.85 -21.11
CA GLU A 479 20.00 21.82 -20.00
C GLU A 479 20.28 20.51 -19.29
N ASP A 480 21.07 20.60 -18.22
CA ASP A 480 21.22 19.61 -17.17
C ASP A 480 19.83 19.08 -16.85
N VAL A 481 19.45 17.96 -17.48
CA VAL A 481 18.32 17.15 -17.07
C VAL A 481 18.75 16.53 -15.74
N MET A 482 18.70 17.34 -14.68
CA MET A 482 18.86 16.91 -13.30
C MET A 482 17.87 15.77 -13.11
N TYR A 483 18.43 14.58 -12.97
CA TYR A 483 17.69 13.36 -12.81
C TYR A 483 16.79 13.50 -11.57
N VAL A 484 15.47 13.44 -11.80
CA VAL A 484 14.38 13.38 -10.80
C VAL A 484 14.70 12.49 -9.59
N GLY A 485 15.55 11.46 -9.78
CA GLY A 485 15.88 10.52 -8.72
C GLY A 485 16.66 11.09 -7.54
N GLN A 486 17.55 12.09 -7.75
CA GLN A 486 18.32 12.70 -6.66
C GLN A 486 17.46 13.62 -5.78
N ASP A 487 16.35 14.14 -6.32
CA ASP A 487 15.38 14.96 -5.58
C ASP A 487 14.39 14.13 -4.74
N LEU A 488 14.44 12.79 -4.86
CA LEU A 488 13.50 11.88 -4.20
C LEU A 488 14.14 11.07 -3.06
N LEU A 489 15.25 10.39 -3.37
CA LEU A 489 15.97 9.57 -2.41
C LEU A 489 17.43 10.01 -2.36
N VAL A 490 17.89 10.32 -1.16
CA VAL A 490 19.27 10.72 -0.89
C VAL A 490 19.93 9.72 0.03
N SER A 491 21.27 9.67 0.04
CA SER A 491 21.99 8.82 0.98
C SER A 491 21.71 9.24 2.43
N VAL A 492 21.68 8.27 3.34
CA VAL A 492 21.67 8.57 4.79
C VAL A 492 22.93 9.29 5.26
N ASP A 493 24.05 9.13 4.55
CA ASP A 493 25.34 9.75 4.86
C ASP A 493 25.44 11.19 4.32
N GLU A 494 24.54 11.60 3.42
CA GLU A 494 24.54 12.96 2.89
C GLU A 494 24.13 13.95 3.99
N PRO A 495 24.97 14.97 4.28
CA PRO A 495 24.65 15.97 5.27
C PRO A 495 23.32 16.63 4.90
N THR A 496 22.46 16.82 5.89
CA THR A 496 21.19 17.52 5.68
C THR A 496 21.51 18.88 5.07
N PRO A 497 21.00 19.20 3.86
CA PRO A 497 21.43 20.40 3.16
C PRO A 497 21.19 21.62 4.04
N MET A 498 22.24 22.43 4.24
CA MET A 498 22.10 23.76 4.82
C MET A 498 21.07 24.55 4.01
N PRO A 499 20.18 25.32 4.65
CA PRO A 499 19.27 26.18 3.91
C PRO A 499 20.08 27.19 3.09
N CYS A 500 19.94 27.14 1.77
CA CYS A 500 20.13 28.34 0.96
C CYS A 500 18.84 29.12 1.10
N TYR A 501 18.93 30.28 1.74
CA TYR A 501 17.88 31.29 1.69
C TYR A 501 17.72 31.70 0.23
N ASP A 502 16.57 31.37 -0.36
CA ASP A 502 16.11 32.11 -1.52
C ASP A 502 15.29 33.29 -0.99
N GLU A 503 15.92 34.46 -0.99
CA GLU A 503 15.32 35.71 -0.49
C GLU A 503 14.07 36.13 -1.29
N HIS A 504 13.72 35.40 -2.36
CA HIS A 504 12.63 35.76 -3.28
C HIS A 504 11.35 34.92 -3.08
N ALA A 505 11.35 33.92 -2.19
CA ALA A 505 10.19 33.06 -1.94
C ALA A 505 9.01 33.74 -1.20
N TRP A 506 9.15 35.01 -0.79
CA TRP A 506 8.11 35.76 -0.07
C TRP A 506 7.12 36.53 -0.97
N TYR A 507 7.27 36.46 -2.30
CA TYR A 507 6.51 37.30 -3.24
C TYR A 507 5.42 36.58 -4.06
N TYR A 508 5.07 35.33 -3.77
CA TYR A 508 4.03 34.58 -4.51
C TYR A 508 2.89 34.05 -3.63
#